data_AF-A0A661DT38-F1
#
_entry.id   AF-A0A661DT38-F1
#
_cell.length_a   1.000
_cell.length_b   1.000
_cell.length_c   1.000
_cell.angle_alpha   90.00
_cell.angle_beta   90.00
_cell.angle_gamma   90.00
#
_symmetry.space_group_name_H-M   'P 1'
#
loop_
_entity.id
_entity.type
_entity.pdbx_description
1 polymer ?
#
loop_
_entity_poly.entity_id
_entity_poly.type
_entity_poly.pdbx_seq_one_letter_code
_entity_poly.pdbx_strand_id
1 'polypeptide(L)' 'MKKQVAGDHYKKMRIQPIEFIQKNNLGFIEGNIVKYICRHQNKNGAEDILKVIHYCELLMAEKYPHK' A
#
# COMPACT_ATOMS: atom_id res chain seq x y z
N MET A 1 14.22 -9.32 -2.25
CA MET A 1 13.79 -8.05 -1.64
C MET A 1 13.55 -8.22 -0.14
N LYS A 2 14.61 -8.49 0.66
CA LYS A 2 14.47 -8.77 2.12
C LYS A 2 14.85 -7.59 3.01
N LYS A 3 15.47 -6.55 2.44
CA LYS A 3 15.99 -5.41 3.19
C LYS A 3 14.91 -4.35 3.36
N GLN A 4 14.54 -4.06 4.61
CA GLN A 4 13.86 -2.84 5.00
C GLN A 4 14.84 -2.01 5.82
N VAL A 5 15.20 -0.82 5.33
CA VAL A 5 16.24 0.04 5.91
C VAL A 5 15.79 0.64 7.25
N ALA A 6 14.50 0.92 7.42
CA ALA A 6 13.94 1.50 8.64
C ALA A 6 12.60 0.85 9.03
N GLY A 7 12.43 0.59 10.33
CA GLY A 7 11.32 -0.19 10.88
C GLY A 7 11.41 -1.69 10.56
N ASP A 8 10.39 -2.45 10.98
CA ASP A 8 10.29 -3.90 10.80
C ASP A 8 8.93 -4.38 10.28
N HIS A 9 7.99 -3.47 10.00
CA HIS A 9 6.60 -3.76 9.64
C HIS A 9 6.41 -4.59 8.37
N TYR A 10 7.41 -4.69 7.49
CA TYR A 10 7.37 -5.58 6.32
C TYR A 10 8.25 -6.82 6.45
N LYS A 11 9.18 -6.86 7.42
CA LYS A 11 10.14 -7.97 7.59
C LYS A 11 9.46 -9.28 7.99
N LYS A 12 8.31 -9.18 8.67
CA LYS A 12 7.51 -10.33 9.14
C LYS A 12 6.58 -10.88 8.04
N MET A 13 6.45 -10.20 6.92
CA MET A 13 5.58 -10.63 5.83
C MET A 13 6.26 -11.68 4.96
N ARG A 14 5.49 -12.69 4.53
CA ARG A 14 5.98 -13.71 3.57
C ARG A 14 6.38 -13.10 2.23
N ILE A 15 5.65 -12.07 1.79
CA ILE A 15 5.92 -11.28 0.58
C ILE A 15 5.90 -9.81 1.00
N GLN A 16 6.96 -9.05 0.67
CA GLN A 16 6.97 -7.62 0.94
C GLN A 16 6.03 -6.88 -0.03
N PRO A 17 5.34 -5.80 0.38
CA PRO A 17 4.42 -5.08 -0.49
C PRO A 17 5.04 -4.66 -1.82
N ILE A 18 6.28 -4.17 -1.80
CA ILE A 18 6.98 -3.76 -3.03
C ILE A 18 7.19 -4.93 -4.02
N GLU A 19 7.40 -6.15 -3.52
CA GLU A 19 7.53 -7.34 -4.38
C GLU A 19 6.19 -7.69 -5.03
N PHE A 20 5.09 -7.65 -4.26
CA PHE A 20 3.74 -7.87 -4.79
C PHE A 20 3.37 -6.82 -5.85
N ILE A 21 3.65 -5.55 -5.57
CA ILE A 21 3.38 -4.41 -6.46
C ILE A 21 4.13 -4.57 -7.79
N GLN A 22 5.43 -4.86 -7.73
CA GLN A 22 6.25 -5.03 -8.94
C GLN A 22 5.84 -6.26 -9.75
N LYS A 23 5.59 -7.41 -9.10
CA LYS A 23 5.21 -8.65 -9.81
C LYS A 23 3.84 -8.56 -10.49
N ASN A 24 2.95 -7.70 -10.00
CA ASN A 24 1.62 -7.50 -10.58
C ASN A 24 1.52 -6.20 -11.41
N ASN A 25 2.63 -5.51 -11.66
CA ASN A 25 2.67 -4.25 -12.43
C ASN A 25 1.68 -3.20 -11.93
N LEU A 26 1.50 -3.10 -10.61
CA LEU A 26 0.59 -2.10 -10.04
C LEU A 26 1.17 -0.69 -10.15
N GLY A 27 0.31 0.27 -10.47
CA GLY A 27 0.65 1.68 -10.54
C GLY A 27 0.94 2.30 -9.18
N PHE A 28 1.25 3.59 -9.18
CA PHE A 28 1.58 4.32 -7.95
C PHE A 28 0.40 4.35 -6.97
N ILE A 29 -0.83 4.53 -7.46
CA ILE A 29 -2.03 4.63 -6.62
C ILE A 29 -2.31 3.29 -5.93
N GLU A 30 -2.47 2.21 -6.71
CA GLU A 30 -2.73 0.87 -6.20
C GLU A 30 -1.55 0.37 -5.35
N GLY A 31 -0.32 0.71 -5.73
CA GLY A 31 0.87 0.40 -4.95
C GLY A 31 0.87 1.05 -3.56
N ASN A 32 0.39 2.29 -3.43
CA ASN A 32 0.23 2.93 -2.13
C ASN A 32 -0.87 2.27 -1.29
N ILE A 33 -1.97 1.85 -1.91
CA ILE A 33 -3.03 1.08 -1.23
C ILE A 33 -2.43 -0.20 -0.63
N VAL A 34 -1.73 -1.01 -1.42
CA VAL A 34 -1.07 -2.25 -0.95
C VAL A 34 -0.04 -1.94 0.16
N LYS A 35 0.77 -0.90 -0.01
CA LYS A 35 1.76 -0.48 0.99
C LYS A 35 1.12 -0.18 2.34
N TYR A 36 0.08 0.66 2.38
CA TYR A 36 -0.54 1.11 3.63
C TYR A 36 -1.41 0.01 4.26
N ILE A 37 -2.16 -0.76 3.47
CA ILE A 37 -2.97 -1.85 4.02
C ILE A 37 -2.10 -2.95 4.63
N CYS A 38 -0.90 -3.20 4.11
CA CYS A 38 0.03 -4.15 4.74
C CYS A 38 0.74 -3.59 5.97
N ARG A 39 0.81 -2.26 6.12
CA ARG A 39 1.59 -1.59 7.16
C ARG A 39 0.79 -1.26 8.42
N HIS A 40 -0.51 -0.99 8.29
CA HIS A 40 -1.31 -0.35 9.34
C HIS A 40 -1.20 -1.03 10.72
N GLN A 41 -1.27 -2.36 10.79
CA GLN A 41 -1.21 -3.11 12.06
C GLN A 41 0.11 -2.96 12.82
N ASN A 42 1.21 -2.66 12.11
CA ASN A 42 2.56 -2.72 12.63
C ASN A 42 3.26 -1.35 12.68
N LYS A 43 2.60 -0.25 12.30
CA LYS A 43 3.22 1.09 12.31
C LYS A 43 2.30 2.22 12.73
N ASN A 44 1.25 2.52 11.95
CA ASN A 44 0.49 3.77 12.10
C ASN A 44 -1.02 3.57 12.34
N GLY A 45 -1.51 2.33 12.44
CA GLY A 45 -2.90 2.03 12.75
C GLY A 45 -3.89 2.74 11.82
N ALA A 46 -4.86 3.44 12.42
CA ALA A 46 -5.94 4.14 11.70
C ALA A 46 -5.42 5.18 10.69
N GLU A 47 -4.28 5.82 10.93
CA GLU A 47 -3.71 6.81 10.03
C GLU A 47 -3.30 6.20 8.67
N ASP A 48 -2.91 4.92 8.64
CA ASP A 48 -2.66 4.23 7.37
C ASP A 48 -3.96 3.79 6.68
N ILE A 49 -5.01 3.51 7.44
CA ILE A 49 -6.35 3.25 6.87
C ILE A 49 -6.91 4.49 6.20
N LEU A 50 -6.76 5.68 6.82
CA LEU A 50 -7.14 6.94 6.18
C LEU A 50 -6.37 7.19 4.88
N LYS A 51 -5.09 6.82 4.82
CA LYS A 51 -4.32 6.88 3.56
C LYS A 51 -4.85 5.89 2.53
N VAL A 52 -5.22 4.67 2.91
CA VAL A 52 -5.85 3.71 1.99
C VAL A 52 -7.12 4.31 1.38
N ILE A 53 -8.00 4.88 2.22
CA ILE A 53 -9.24 5.54 1.76
C ILE A 53 -8.92 6.65 0.77
N HIS A 54 -7.99 7.55 1.11
CA HIS A 54 -7.56 8.63 0.23
C HIS A 54 -7.06 8.14 -1.14
N TYR A 55 -6.24 7.09 -1.18
CA TYR A 55 -5.78 6.54 -2.46
C TYR A 55 -6.90 5.81 -3.23
N CYS A 56 -7.89 5.22 -2.56
CA CYS A 56 -9.09 4.69 -3.21
C CYS A 56 -9.92 5.82 -3.85
N GLU A 57 -10.09 6.96 -3.18
CA GLU A 57 -10.77 8.15 -3.73
C GLU A 57 -10.03 8.68 -4.96
N LEU A 58 -8.69 8.79 -4.91
CA LEU A 58 -7.88 9.15 -6.07
C LEU A 58 -8.05 8.16 -7.23
N LEU A 59 -8.06 6.86 -6.94
CA LEU A 59 -8.26 5.82 -7.95
C LEU A 59 -9.63 5.95 -8.62
N MET A 60 -10.67 6.20 -7.83
CA MET A 60 -12.03 6.44 -8.32
C MET A 60 -12.07 7.67 -9.23
N ALA A 61 -11.48 8.80 -8.79
CA ALA A 61 -11.44 10.02 -9.58
C ALA A 61 -10.67 9.86 -10.90
N GLU A 62 -9.56 9.11 -10.91
CA GLU A 62 -8.73 8.92 -12.11
C GLU A 62 -9.34 7.91 -13.10
N LYS A 63 -9.78 6.74 -12.62
CA LYS A 63 -10.20 5.62 -13.48
C LYS A 63 -11.70 5.60 -13.74
N TYR A 64 -12.49 6.20 -12.85
CA TYR A 64 -13.95 6.11 -12.86
C TYR A 64 -14.63 7.47 -12.58
N PRO A 65 -14.26 8.57 -13.26
CA PRO A 65 -14.77 9.92 -12.96
C PRO A 65 -16.28 10.13 -13.14
N HIS A 66 -16.99 9.14 -13.68
CA HIS A 66 -18.42 9.21 -14.02
C HIS A 66 -19.24 8.06 -13.43
N LYS A 67 -18.69 7.35 -12.44
CA LYS A 67 -19.43 6.37 -11.64
C LYS A 67 -19.82 6.94 -10.28
#